data_AF-A0A151J9W5-F1
#
_entry.id   AF-A0A151J9W5-F1
#
_cell.length_a   1.000
_cell.length_b   1.000
_cell.length_c   1.000
_cell.angle_alpha   90.00
_cell.angle_beta   90.00
_cell.angle_gamma   90.00
#
_symmetry.space_group_name_H-M   'P 1'
#
loop_
_entity.id
_entity.type
_entity.pdbx_description
1 polymer ?
#
loop_
_entity_poly.entity_id
_entity_poly.type
_entity_poly.pdbx_seq_one_letter_code
_entity_poly.pdbx_strand_id
1 'polypeptide(L)'
;INGKIAYASQEPWLFAGSVRQNILFGRNMEQVRYNHVIEVCQLKRDFSLLPYGDKTIIGERGISLSGGQRARINLARAVYADADIYLMDDPLSAVDAHVGKCMFEKCINKYLGNKTRIVTHQLQYLHNVDRIIVLKNGTIQNTSGRVLNRFSKDILEAVDEMLPAFIDCLQIGIALLGIIIVVATANVWLLIPTVLIGIVFYYMRIFYLATSRSVKRLEGVTRLPVFAHLSATLQGLSTIRAFGAEAILTMEFDNYQDIHSSAWYIFISTSLAFGFWLDIFCVLYITLVTLSFLVLDNYSQGSMDDGFVCLAIMQSIGLTGMFQWGMRQSAELENQMTSVERILEYKYLTNFLISLIFITPRRVLIFIHPDRTIHGYFEKH
;
A
#
# COMPACT_ATOMS: atom_id res chain seq x y z
N ILE A 1 12.12 -31.84 13.69
CA ILE A 1 11.24 -32.38 12.63
C ILE A 1 12.02 -32.18 11.34
N ASN A 2 12.47 -33.26 10.70
CA ASN A 2 13.20 -33.16 9.43
C ASN A 2 12.23 -33.55 8.31
N GLY A 3 12.05 -32.67 7.32
CA GLY A 3 11.16 -32.89 6.18
C GLY A 3 10.51 -31.58 5.71
N LYS A 4 10.06 -31.54 4.46
CA LYS A 4 9.29 -30.40 3.92
C LYS A 4 7.90 -30.40 4.55
N ILE A 5 7.42 -29.25 4.97
CA ILE A 5 6.10 -29.09 5.60
C ILE A 5 5.17 -28.38 4.61
N ALA A 6 3.91 -28.79 4.56
CA ALA A 6 2.83 -28.05 3.92
C ALA A 6 1.77 -27.72 4.96
N TYR A 7 1.23 -26.50 4.90
CA TYR A 7 0.23 -26.02 5.85
C TYR A 7 -1.03 -25.54 5.13
N ALA A 8 -2.19 -25.98 5.62
CA ALA A 8 -3.51 -25.46 5.27
C ALA A 8 -4.15 -24.88 6.53
N SER A 9 -4.29 -23.56 6.58
CA SER A 9 -4.90 -22.82 7.69
C SER A 9 -6.42 -22.94 7.77
N GLN A 10 -6.97 -22.81 8.99
CA GLN A 10 -8.42 -22.76 9.24
C GLN A 10 -9.08 -21.57 8.54
N GLU A 11 -8.44 -20.40 8.60
CA GLU A 11 -8.82 -19.24 7.79
C GLU A 11 -7.99 -19.23 6.49
N PRO A 12 -8.60 -19.52 5.33
CA PRO A 12 -7.87 -19.62 4.07
C PRO A 12 -7.27 -18.28 3.65
N TRP A 13 -5.95 -18.23 3.50
CA TRP A 13 -5.26 -17.04 3.01
C TRP A 13 -4.97 -17.14 1.50
N LEU A 14 -5.45 -16.17 0.72
CA LEU A 14 -5.19 -16.06 -0.72
C LEU A 14 -4.61 -14.66 -1.01
N PHE A 15 -3.58 -14.61 -1.86
CA PHE A 15 -2.99 -13.36 -2.30
C PHE A 15 -3.60 -12.90 -3.63
N ALA A 16 -3.44 -11.61 -3.95
CA ALA A 16 -3.94 -11.03 -5.19
C ALA A 16 -3.22 -11.65 -6.40
N GLY A 17 -3.97 -12.27 -7.31
CA GLY A 17 -3.41 -13.01 -8.43
C GLY A 17 -4.38 -14.04 -8.97
N SER A 18 -3.95 -14.83 -9.96
CA SER A 18 -4.81 -15.91 -10.49
C SER A 18 -5.02 -17.03 -9.47
N VAL A 19 -6.13 -17.76 -9.60
CA VAL A 19 -6.39 -19.00 -8.82
C VAL A 19 -5.21 -19.96 -8.99
N ARG A 20 -4.70 -20.10 -10.22
CA ARG A 20 -3.55 -20.93 -10.54
C ARG A 20 -2.30 -20.50 -9.78
N GLN A 21 -1.95 -19.22 -9.78
CA GLN A 21 -0.80 -18.71 -9.01
C GLN A 21 -0.96 -19.00 -7.52
N ASN A 22 -2.17 -18.86 -6.99
CA ASN A 22 -2.47 -19.21 -5.61
C ASN A 22 -2.24 -20.69 -5.30
N ILE A 23 -2.57 -21.62 -6.21
CA ILE A 23 -2.34 -23.06 -6.03
C ILE A 23 -0.85 -23.43 -6.22
N LEU A 24 -0.20 -22.87 -7.24
CA LEU A 24 1.21 -23.16 -7.55
C LEU A 24 2.17 -22.55 -6.52
N PHE A 25 1.83 -21.39 -5.96
CA PHE A 25 2.56 -20.70 -4.90
C PHE A 25 4.07 -20.57 -5.19
N GLY A 26 4.41 -20.03 -6.36
CA GLY A 26 5.79 -19.81 -6.80
C GLY A 26 6.50 -21.06 -7.36
N ARG A 27 5.82 -22.21 -7.45
CA ARG A 27 6.38 -23.46 -8.00
C ARG A 27 6.03 -23.64 -9.48
N ASN A 28 6.86 -24.40 -10.18
CA ASN A 28 6.61 -24.76 -11.58
C ASN A 28 5.34 -25.59 -11.72
N MET A 29 4.60 -25.34 -12.79
CA MET A 29 3.38 -26.06 -13.12
C MET A 29 3.71 -27.40 -13.79
N GLU A 30 3.44 -28.49 -13.08
CA GLU A 30 3.51 -29.84 -13.61
C GLU A 30 2.08 -30.30 -13.95
N GLN A 31 1.75 -30.37 -15.23
CA GLN A 31 0.38 -30.50 -15.70
C GLN A 31 -0.33 -31.75 -15.15
N VAL A 32 0.37 -32.89 -15.11
CA VAL A 32 -0.18 -34.16 -14.62
C VAL A 32 -0.53 -34.06 -13.14
N ARG A 33 0.41 -33.56 -12.33
CA ARG A 33 0.20 -33.35 -10.88
C ARG A 33 -0.90 -32.33 -10.64
N TYR A 34 -0.87 -31.19 -11.34
CA TYR A 34 -1.87 -30.14 -11.18
C TYR A 34 -3.28 -30.67 -11.47
N ASN A 35 -3.48 -31.36 -12.60
CA ASN A 35 -4.77 -31.94 -12.96
C ASN A 35 -5.26 -32.94 -11.90
N HIS A 36 -4.35 -33.75 -11.34
CA HIS A 36 -4.67 -34.69 -10.28
C HIS A 36 -5.10 -33.97 -8.98
N VAL A 37 -4.37 -32.92 -8.58
CA VAL A 37 -4.70 -32.10 -7.39
C VAL A 37 -6.07 -31.44 -7.53
N ILE A 38 -6.36 -30.86 -8.70
CA ILE A 38 -7.66 -30.23 -8.99
C ILE A 38 -8.81 -31.25 -8.90
N GLU A 39 -8.56 -32.49 -9.30
CA GLU A 39 -9.55 -33.57 -9.21
C GLU A 39 -9.81 -34.03 -7.77
N VAL A 40 -8.75 -34.31 -6.99
CA VAL A 40 -8.89 -34.78 -5.60
C VAL A 40 -9.45 -33.69 -4.69
N CYS A 41 -9.16 -32.42 -4.97
CA CYS A 41 -9.73 -31.27 -4.25
C CYS A 41 -11.10 -30.83 -4.76
N GLN A 42 -11.70 -31.54 -5.73
CA GLN A 42 -13.03 -31.25 -6.28
C GLN A 42 -13.20 -29.83 -6.88
N LEU A 43 -12.11 -29.24 -7.39
CA LEU A 43 -12.08 -27.88 -7.92
C LEU A 43 -12.59 -27.76 -9.38
N LYS A 44 -12.76 -28.88 -10.11
CA LYS A 44 -13.24 -28.87 -11.51
C LYS A 44 -14.56 -28.11 -11.67
N ARG A 45 -15.50 -28.31 -10.75
CA ARG A 45 -16.79 -27.62 -10.76
C ARG A 45 -16.65 -26.12 -10.50
N ASP A 46 -15.79 -25.73 -9.54
CA ASP A 46 -15.54 -24.32 -9.26
C ASP A 46 -14.94 -23.61 -10.48
N PHE A 47 -14.00 -24.25 -11.18
CA PHE A 47 -13.40 -23.66 -12.36
C PHE A 47 -14.38 -23.51 -13.52
N SER A 48 -15.38 -24.38 -13.65
CA SER A 48 -16.44 -24.21 -14.66
C SER A 48 -17.37 -23.02 -14.37
N LEU A 49 -17.47 -22.61 -13.10
CA LEU A 49 -18.29 -21.47 -12.67
C LEU A 49 -17.54 -20.14 -12.75
N LEU A 50 -16.20 -20.19 -12.79
CA LEU A 50 -15.36 -19.00 -12.88
C LEU A 50 -15.25 -18.56 -14.36
N PRO A 51 -15.32 -17.24 -14.65
CA PRO A 51 -15.35 -16.73 -16.01
C PRO A 51 -14.13 -17.11 -16.85
N TYR A 52 -12.96 -17.27 -16.22
CA TYR A 52 -11.71 -17.68 -16.88
C TYR A 52 -11.09 -18.93 -16.25
N GLY A 53 -11.91 -19.74 -15.56
CA GLY A 53 -11.44 -20.93 -14.85
C GLY A 53 -10.32 -20.61 -13.87
N ASP A 54 -9.23 -21.36 -13.94
CA ASP A 54 -8.07 -21.20 -13.06
C ASP A 54 -7.20 -19.97 -13.34
N LYS A 55 -7.40 -19.31 -14.49
CA LYS A 55 -6.76 -18.03 -14.83
C LYS A 55 -7.50 -16.82 -14.29
N THR A 56 -8.67 -17.02 -13.67
CA THR A 56 -9.46 -15.93 -13.09
C THR A 56 -8.64 -15.20 -12.03
N ILE A 57 -8.54 -13.88 -12.16
CA ILE A 57 -7.84 -13.01 -11.23
C ILE A 57 -8.71 -12.84 -9.98
N ILE A 58 -8.13 -13.16 -8.83
CA ILE A 58 -8.74 -12.99 -7.52
C ILE A 58 -8.10 -11.76 -6.86
N GLY A 59 -8.94 -10.87 -6.31
CA GLY A 59 -8.47 -9.72 -5.51
C GLY A 59 -7.92 -10.14 -4.14
N GLU A 60 -7.44 -9.17 -3.36
CA GLU A 60 -6.93 -9.44 -2.00
C GLU A 60 -7.96 -10.17 -1.13
N ARG A 61 -7.49 -11.17 -0.36
CA ARG A 61 -8.30 -12.05 0.52
C ARG A 61 -9.38 -12.89 -0.18
N GLY A 62 -9.44 -12.83 -1.52
CA GLY A 62 -10.41 -13.58 -2.32
C GLY A 62 -11.87 -13.34 -1.98
N ILE A 63 -12.23 -12.07 -1.72
CA ILE A 63 -13.61 -11.67 -1.36
C ILE A 63 -14.64 -12.14 -2.41
N SER A 64 -14.23 -12.26 -3.68
CA SER A 64 -15.09 -12.74 -4.76
C SER A 64 -15.42 -14.24 -4.71
N LEU A 65 -14.81 -15.00 -3.79
CA LEU A 65 -14.98 -16.45 -3.66
C LEU A 65 -15.77 -16.82 -2.40
N SER A 66 -16.57 -17.88 -2.49
CA SER A 66 -17.25 -18.42 -1.31
C SER A 66 -16.26 -19.00 -0.28
N GLY A 67 -16.66 -19.08 0.99
CA GLY A 67 -15.83 -19.69 2.06
C GLY A 67 -15.31 -21.08 1.69
N GLY A 68 -16.19 -21.94 1.15
CA GLY A 68 -15.83 -23.29 0.71
C GLY A 68 -14.88 -23.31 -0.49
N GLN A 69 -15.00 -22.36 -1.44
CA GLN A 69 -14.05 -22.24 -2.55
C GLN A 69 -12.65 -21.85 -2.08
N ARG A 70 -12.57 -20.87 -1.17
CA ARG A 70 -11.29 -20.45 -0.58
C ARG A 70 -10.63 -21.60 0.18
N ALA A 71 -11.40 -22.36 0.96
CA ALA A 71 -10.91 -23.54 1.66
C ALA A 71 -10.35 -24.61 0.70
N ARG A 72 -11.06 -24.90 -0.40
CA ARG A 72 -10.58 -25.86 -1.42
C ARG A 72 -9.31 -25.40 -2.13
N ILE A 73 -9.18 -24.13 -2.47
CA ILE A 73 -7.97 -23.57 -3.09
C ILE A 73 -6.79 -23.63 -2.10
N ASN A 74 -7.02 -23.31 -0.83
CA ASN A 74 -6.00 -23.39 0.21
C ASN A 74 -5.50 -24.83 0.43
N LEU A 75 -6.43 -25.79 0.46
CA LEU A 75 -6.08 -27.20 0.55
C LEU A 75 -5.32 -27.67 -0.71
N ALA A 76 -5.77 -27.26 -1.91
CA ALA A 76 -5.09 -27.59 -3.15
C ALA A 76 -3.65 -27.04 -3.19
N ARG A 77 -3.42 -25.83 -2.68
CA ARG A 77 -2.07 -25.26 -2.50
C ARG A 77 -1.19 -26.17 -1.65
N ALA A 78 -1.70 -26.58 -0.49
CA ALA A 78 -0.96 -27.47 0.41
C ALA A 78 -0.64 -28.81 -0.28
N VAL A 79 -1.63 -29.44 -0.90
CA VAL A 79 -1.49 -30.73 -1.59
C VAL A 79 -0.49 -30.65 -2.74
N TYR A 80 -0.56 -29.59 -3.57
CA TYR A 80 0.34 -29.39 -4.71
C TYR A 80 1.81 -29.22 -4.30
N ALA A 81 2.05 -28.77 -3.07
CA ALA A 81 3.40 -28.56 -2.56
C ALA A 81 4.18 -29.85 -2.25
N ASP A 82 3.61 -31.05 -2.40
CA ASP A 82 4.31 -32.34 -2.24
C ASP A 82 5.32 -32.34 -1.06
N ALA A 83 4.78 -32.20 0.14
CA ALA A 83 5.53 -32.17 1.37
C ALA A 83 5.68 -33.57 1.98
N ASP A 84 6.55 -33.72 2.97
CA ASP A 84 6.65 -34.95 3.77
C ASP A 84 5.59 -34.95 4.89
N ILE A 85 5.30 -33.75 5.41
CA ILE A 85 4.40 -33.52 6.54
C ILE A 85 3.35 -32.49 6.16
N TYR A 86 2.08 -32.84 6.33
CA TYR A 86 0.93 -32.00 6.07
C TYR A 86 0.24 -31.62 7.38
N LEU A 87 0.22 -30.31 7.66
CA LEU A 87 -0.52 -29.71 8.76
C LEU A 87 -1.80 -29.10 8.21
N MET A 88 -2.95 -29.62 8.61
CA MET A 88 -4.27 -29.20 8.13
C MET A 88 -5.13 -28.77 9.31
N ASP A 89 -5.34 -27.46 9.44
CA ASP A 89 -6.10 -26.89 10.54
C ASP A 89 -7.55 -26.69 10.11
N ASP A 90 -8.44 -27.62 10.49
CA ASP A 90 -9.87 -27.63 10.15
C ASP A 90 -10.20 -27.31 8.66
N PRO A 91 -9.61 -28.04 7.69
CA PRO A 91 -9.62 -27.67 6.27
C PRO A 91 -10.99 -27.82 5.58
N LEU A 92 -11.96 -28.49 6.20
CA LEU A 92 -13.26 -28.80 5.60
C LEU A 92 -14.45 -28.13 6.31
N SER A 93 -14.21 -27.27 7.31
CA SER A 93 -15.26 -26.58 8.09
C SER A 93 -16.22 -25.75 7.23
N ALA A 94 -15.69 -25.07 6.21
CA ALA A 94 -16.46 -24.20 5.32
C ALA A 94 -17.04 -24.93 4.09
N VAL A 95 -16.93 -26.25 4.02
CA VAL A 95 -17.31 -27.07 2.86
C VAL A 95 -18.55 -27.90 3.20
N ASP A 96 -19.48 -28.03 2.24
CA ASP A 96 -20.66 -28.89 2.38
C ASP A 96 -20.27 -30.35 2.73
N ALA A 97 -21.10 -31.01 3.54
CA ALA A 97 -20.81 -32.35 4.07
C ALA A 97 -20.53 -33.40 2.98
N HIS A 98 -21.23 -33.35 1.84
CA HIS A 98 -21.02 -34.30 0.74
C HIS A 98 -19.66 -34.09 0.07
N VAL A 99 -19.34 -32.82 -0.22
CA VAL A 99 -18.04 -32.45 -0.83
C VAL A 99 -16.90 -32.72 0.16
N GLY A 100 -17.09 -32.41 1.44
CA GLY A 100 -16.14 -32.67 2.51
C GLY A 100 -15.81 -34.16 2.63
N LYS A 101 -16.82 -35.05 2.61
CA LYS A 101 -16.60 -36.51 2.63
C LYS A 101 -15.81 -36.99 1.42
N CYS A 102 -16.16 -36.52 0.22
CA CYS A 102 -15.45 -36.88 -1.01
C CYS A 102 -13.98 -36.43 -0.97
N MET A 103 -13.71 -35.20 -0.51
CA MET A 103 -12.36 -34.68 -0.35
C MET A 103 -11.57 -35.45 0.72
N PHE A 104 -12.19 -35.80 1.85
CA PHE A 104 -11.54 -36.59 2.89
C PHE A 104 -11.11 -37.97 2.37
N GLU A 105 -12.01 -38.68 1.69
CA GLU A 105 -11.71 -40.02 1.15
C GLU A 105 -10.69 -39.99 0.00
N LYS A 106 -10.84 -39.08 -0.96
CA LYS A 106 -9.99 -39.05 -2.17
C LYS A 106 -8.66 -38.32 -1.94
N CYS A 107 -8.68 -37.17 -1.28
CA CYS A 107 -7.50 -36.35 -1.07
C CYS A 107 -6.72 -36.78 0.18
N ILE A 108 -7.38 -36.77 1.35
CA ILE A 108 -6.67 -36.98 2.62
C ILE A 108 -6.29 -38.46 2.83
N ASN A 109 -7.21 -39.40 2.59
CA ASN A 109 -6.94 -40.82 2.83
C ASN A 109 -6.20 -41.50 1.67
N LYS A 110 -6.65 -41.31 0.42
CA LYS A 110 -6.06 -41.98 -0.75
C LYS A 110 -4.81 -41.27 -1.26
N TYR A 111 -4.94 -40.02 -1.69
CA TYR A 111 -3.84 -39.30 -2.35
C TYR A 111 -2.66 -39.03 -1.38
N LEU A 112 -2.95 -38.54 -0.18
CA LEU A 112 -1.93 -38.29 0.85
C LEU A 112 -1.61 -39.53 1.70
N GLY A 113 -2.11 -40.73 1.33
CA GLY A 113 -2.09 -41.95 2.15
C GLY A 113 -0.71 -42.36 2.69
N ASN A 114 0.36 -42.08 1.94
CA ASN A 114 1.74 -42.45 2.30
C ASN A 114 2.51 -41.32 3.02
N LYS A 115 1.89 -40.17 3.29
CA LYS A 115 2.52 -38.98 3.90
C LYS A 115 2.08 -38.81 5.36
N THR A 116 2.85 -38.09 6.18
CA THR A 116 2.43 -37.74 7.53
C THR A 116 1.39 -36.63 7.48
N ARG A 117 0.21 -36.83 8.07
CA ARG A 117 -0.93 -35.90 8.03
C ARG A 117 -1.38 -35.60 9.46
N ILE A 118 -1.54 -34.33 9.78
CA ILE A 118 -2.10 -33.86 11.04
C ILE A 118 -3.33 -33.02 10.69
N VAL A 119 -4.51 -33.48 11.10
CA VAL A 119 -5.79 -32.79 10.86
C VAL A 119 -6.41 -32.42 12.20
N THR A 120 -6.80 -31.17 12.39
CA THR A 120 -7.42 -30.69 13.63
C THR A 120 -8.96 -30.64 13.52
N HIS A 121 -9.63 -30.72 14.68
CA HIS A 121 -11.03 -30.31 14.91
C HIS A 121 -12.17 -30.97 14.10
N GLN A 122 -11.95 -32.11 13.41
CA GLN A 122 -13.01 -32.78 12.65
C GLN A 122 -13.44 -34.14 13.22
N LEU A 123 -14.23 -34.08 14.30
CA LEU A 123 -14.68 -35.24 15.10
C LEU A 123 -15.35 -36.36 14.28
N GLN A 124 -16.04 -36.01 13.20
CA GLN A 124 -16.77 -36.95 12.33
C GLN A 124 -15.87 -37.94 11.58
N TYR A 125 -14.55 -37.71 11.53
CA TYR A 125 -13.60 -38.58 10.86
C TYR A 125 -12.64 -39.31 11.82
N LEU A 126 -12.88 -39.22 13.15
CA LEU A 126 -12.03 -39.84 14.17
C LEU A 126 -11.88 -41.36 14.02
N HIS A 127 -12.89 -42.04 13.46
CA HIS A 127 -12.87 -43.48 13.25
C HIS A 127 -11.79 -43.96 12.26
N ASN A 128 -11.21 -43.04 11.46
CA ASN A 128 -10.26 -43.35 10.39
C ASN A 128 -8.86 -42.75 10.64
N VAL A 129 -8.52 -42.44 11.89
CA VAL A 129 -7.23 -41.81 12.25
C VAL A 129 -6.32 -42.80 12.95
N ASP A 130 -5.05 -42.85 12.54
CA ASP A 130 -4.05 -43.78 13.08
C ASP A 130 -3.70 -43.48 14.56
N ARG A 131 -3.73 -42.18 14.95
CA ARG A 131 -3.46 -41.70 16.31
C ARG A 131 -4.25 -40.45 16.62
N ILE A 132 -4.90 -40.42 17.79
CA ILE A 132 -5.64 -39.26 18.30
C ILE A 132 -4.83 -38.63 19.43
N ILE A 133 -4.57 -37.33 19.35
CA ILE A 133 -3.88 -36.55 20.40
C ILE A 133 -4.88 -35.51 20.93
N VAL A 134 -5.16 -35.56 22.23
CA VAL A 134 -6.10 -34.62 22.90
C VAL A 134 -5.30 -33.63 23.73
N LEU A 135 -5.39 -32.34 23.38
CA LEU A 135 -4.81 -31.23 24.14
C LEU A 135 -5.85 -30.70 25.13
N LYS A 136 -5.55 -30.69 26.43
CA LYS A 136 -6.44 -30.22 27.50
C LYS A 136 -5.75 -29.09 28.28
N ASN A 137 -6.42 -27.93 28.41
CA ASN A 137 -5.97 -26.77 29.20
C ASN A 137 -4.57 -26.25 28.78
N GLY A 138 -4.34 -26.13 27.46
CA GLY A 138 -3.02 -26.07 26.84
C GLY A 138 -1.97 -25.17 27.50
N THR A 139 -0.96 -25.76 28.14
CA THR A 139 0.19 -24.97 28.61
C THR A 139 1.36 -25.00 27.62
N ILE A 140 1.36 -24.03 26.71
CA ILE A 140 2.56 -23.27 26.32
C ILE A 140 2.23 -21.80 26.60
N GLN A 141 3.09 -21.13 27.37
CA GLN A 141 2.89 -19.80 27.96
C GLN A 141 3.39 -18.66 27.05
N ASN A 142 2.74 -17.49 27.18
CA ASN A 142 3.18 -16.10 26.88
C ASN A 142 3.25 -15.61 25.41
N THR A 143 2.90 -14.36 25.03
CA THR A 143 2.09 -13.25 25.60
C THR A 143 1.80 -12.23 24.46
N SER A 144 0.82 -11.34 24.70
CA SER A 144 0.80 -9.89 24.39
C SER A 144 0.72 -9.35 22.95
N GLY A 145 -0.14 -8.33 22.80
CA GLY A 145 0.11 -7.22 21.88
C GLY A 145 -1.13 -6.50 21.38
N ARG A 146 -1.51 -5.39 22.04
CA ARG A 146 -2.45 -4.39 21.48
C ARG A 146 -1.89 -3.85 20.15
N VAL A 147 -2.79 -3.41 19.27
CA VAL A 147 -2.80 -2.10 18.55
C VAL A 147 -3.54 -2.28 17.23
N LEU A 148 -4.68 -1.60 17.07
CA LEU A 148 -5.03 -1.07 15.77
C LEU A 148 -5.94 0.15 15.92
N ASN A 149 -5.32 1.28 16.24
CA ASN A 149 -5.74 2.53 15.63
C ASN A 149 -4.59 3.00 14.73
N ARG A 150 -4.61 2.52 13.47
CA ARG A 150 -3.62 2.89 12.45
C ARG A 150 -4.26 3.49 11.20
N PHE A 151 -5.54 3.86 11.28
CA PHE A 151 -6.22 4.63 10.24
C PHE A 151 -6.48 6.08 10.65
N SER A 152 -6.38 6.41 11.95
CA SER A 152 -6.45 7.81 12.39
C SER A 152 -5.11 8.54 12.30
N LYS A 153 -3.96 7.86 12.18
CA LYS A 153 -2.66 8.54 12.14
C LYS A 153 -2.34 9.10 10.75
N ASP A 154 -2.53 8.33 9.69
CA ASP A 154 -2.22 8.78 8.33
C ASP A 154 -3.17 9.89 7.81
N ILE A 155 -4.39 9.98 8.35
CA ILE A 155 -5.33 11.07 8.03
C ILE A 155 -5.00 12.34 8.84
N LEU A 156 -4.62 12.21 10.12
CA LEU A 156 -4.21 13.35 10.92
C LEU A 156 -2.85 13.90 10.47
N GLU A 157 -1.86 13.06 10.15
CA GLU A 157 -0.54 13.50 9.67
C GLU A 157 -0.64 14.27 8.35
N ALA A 158 -1.49 13.82 7.40
CA ALA A 158 -1.66 14.53 6.14
C ALA A 158 -2.37 15.90 6.28
N VAL A 159 -3.31 16.02 7.24
CA VAL A 159 -4.02 17.29 7.50
C VAL A 159 -3.17 18.23 8.36
N ASP A 160 -2.40 17.69 9.31
CA ASP A 160 -1.54 18.45 10.20
C ASP A 160 -0.26 18.95 9.48
N GLU A 161 0.25 18.24 8.45
CA GLU A 161 1.34 18.74 7.60
C GLU A 161 0.91 19.86 6.63
N MET A 162 -0.37 19.91 6.25
CA MET A 162 -0.89 20.92 5.30
C MET A 162 -1.06 22.30 5.93
N LEU A 163 -1.34 22.38 7.24
CA LEU A 163 -1.52 23.65 7.94
C LEU A 163 -0.26 24.54 7.92
N PRO A 164 0.93 24.03 8.28
CA PRO A 164 2.18 24.78 8.20
C PRO A 164 2.47 25.27 6.78
N ALA A 165 2.30 24.40 5.77
CA ALA A 165 2.57 24.74 4.38
C ALA A 165 1.68 25.88 3.85
N PHE A 166 0.42 25.93 4.28
CA PHE A 166 -0.50 27.01 3.95
C PHE A 166 -0.11 28.34 4.61
N ILE A 167 0.25 28.29 5.89
CA ILE A 167 0.71 29.47 6.64
C ILE A 167 2.00 30.03 6.02
N ASP A 168 2.94 29.17 5.66
CA ASP A 168 4.19 29.55 4.99
C ASP A 168 3.91 30.21 3.64
N CYS A 169 3.02 29.65 2.82
CA CYS A 169 2.65 30.24 1.53
C CYS A 169 2.02 31.63 1.68
N LEU A 170 1.19 31.84 2.71
CA LEU A 170 0.59 33.13 3.03
C LEU A 170 1.67 34.15 3.46
N GLN A 171 2.56 33.75 4.36
CA GLN A 171 3.66 34.58 4.84
C GLN A 171 4.60 35.01 3.71
N ILE A 172 4.94 34.08 2.81
CA ILE A 172 5.73 34.35 1.61
C ILE A 172 5.03 35.35 0.71
N GLY A 173 3.73 35.17 0.46
CA GLY A 173 2.96 36.08 -0.40
C GLY A 173 2.98 37.52 0.12
N ILE A 174 2.82 37.69 1.43
CA ILE A 174 2.89 39.00 2.09
C ILE A 174 4.32 39.57 2.02
N ALA A 175 5.34 38.76 2.29
CA ALA A 175 6.74 39.18 2.22
C ALA A 175 7.16 39.62 0.80
N LEU A 176 6.71 38.88 -0.22
CA LEU A 176 6.99 39.16 -1.63
C LEU A 176 6.36 40.48 -2.08
N LEU A 177 5.12 40.76 -1.66
CA LEU A 177 4.49 42.07 -1.85
C LEU A 177 5.28 43.20 -1.18
N GLY A 178 5.76 42.96 0.05
CA GLY A 178 6.60 43.91 0.78
C GLY A 178 7.88 44.26 0.03
N ILE A 179 8.60 43.26 -0.50
CA ILE A 179 9.85 43.49 -1.22
C ILE A 179 9.60 44.22 -2.55
N ILE A 180 8.52 43.89 -3.28
CA ILE A 180 8.15 44.62 -4.50
C ILE A 180 7.89 46.10 -4.21
N ILE A 181 7.19 46.41 -3.11
CA ILE A 181 6.93 47.80 -2.70
C ILE A 181 8.25 48.53 -2.40
N VAL A 182 9.19 47.90 -1.69
CA VAL A 182 10.51 48.48 -1.37
C VAL A 182 11.38 48.67 -2.62
N VAL A 183 11.34 47.75 -3.58
CA VAL A 183 12.04 47.92 -4.87
C VAL A 183 11.44 49.07 -5.68
N ALA A 184 10.11 49.20 -5.67
CA ALA A 184 9.42 50.28 -6.38
C ALA A 184 9.72 51.67 -5.78
N THR A 185 9.91 51.78 -4.47
CA THR A 185 10.32 53.04 -3.83
C THR A 185 11.79 53.37 -4.07
N ALA A 186 12.66 52.37 -4.21
CA ALA A 186 14.08 52.58 -4.47
C ALA A 186 14.36 53.06 -5.91
N ASN A 187 13.79 52.42 -6.92
CA ASN A 187 13.94 52.86 -8.31
C ASN A 187 12.83 52.29 -9.22
N VAL A 188 12.05 53.18 -9.84
CA VAL A 188 10.96 52.81 -10.77
C VAL A 188 11.49 52.06 -12.00
N TRP A 189 12.71 52.33 -12.47
CA TRP A 189 13.29 51.66 -13.63
C TRP A 189 13.60 50.17 -13.38
N LEU A 190 13.82 49.76 -12.13
CA LEU A 190 14.05 48.36 -11.76
C LEU A 190 12.76 47.52 -11.74
N LEU A 191 11.59 48.17 -11.81
CA LEU A 191 10.32 47.47 -11.90
C LEU A 191 10.19 46.70 -13.23
N ILE A 192 10.79 47.23 -14.31
CA ILE A 192 10.75 46.63 -15.65
C ILE A 192 11.39 45.22 -15.67
N PRO A 193 12.66 45.03 -15.25
CA PRO A 193 13.28 43.70 -15.20
C PRO A 193 12.60 42.78 -14.17
N THR A 194 12.07 43.34 -13.08
CA THR A 194 11.32 42.57 -12.06
C THR A 194 10.02 41.98 -12.62
N VAL A 195 9.27 42.76 -13.40
CA VAL A 195 8.04 42.27 -14.06
C VAL A 195 8.39 41.23 -15.12
N LEU A 196 9.44 41.45 -15.91
CA LEU A 196 9.87 40.51 -16.95
C LEU A 196 10.23 39.14 -16.35
N ILE A 197 10.99 39.09 -15.25
CA ILE A 197 11.34 37.82 -14.62
C ILE A 197 10.14 37.17 -13.93
N GLY A 198 9.21 37.97 -13.38
CA GLY A 198 7.95 37.46 -12.85
C GLY A 198 7.13 36.71 -13.89
N ILE A 199 7.09 37.20 -15.13
CA ILE A 199 6.43 36.52 -16.26
C ILE A 199 7.13 35.19 -16.59
N VAL A 200 8.47 35.18 -16.67
CA VAL A 200 9.26 33.96 -16.91
C VAL A 200 8.97 32.91 -15.84
N PHE A 201 8.99 33.32 -14.57
CA PHE A 201 8.70 32.43 -13.44
C PHE A 201 7.27 31.90 -13.44
N TYR A 202 6.28 32.70 -13.85
CA TYR A 202 4.90 32.25 -13.99
C TYR A 202 4.78 31.12 -15.01
N TYR A 203 5.40 31.25 -16.19
CA TYR A 203 5.38 30.19 -17.20
C TYR A 203 6.13 28.93 -16.76
N MET A 204 7.31 29.09 -16.13
CA MET A 204 8.04 27.96 -15.55
C MET A 204 7.21 27.22 -14.50
N ARG A 205 6.48 27.94 -13.65
CA ARG A 205 5.58 27.37 -12.65
C ARG A 205 4.49 26.51 -13.29
N ILE A 206 3.83 27.03 -14.33
CA ILE A 206 2.77 26.29 -15.04
C ILE A 206 3.31 24.96 -15.59
N PHE A 207 4.47 25.00 -16.24
CA PHE A 207 5.10 23.81 -16.79
C PHE A 207 5.50 22.79 -15.70
N TYR A 208 6.10 23.27 -14.61
CA TYR A 208 6.48 22.43 -13.48
C TYR A 208 5.27 21.76 -12.84
N LEU A 209 4.20 22.50 -12.57
CA LEU A 209 3.01 21.95 -11.91
C LEU A 209 2.30 20.89 -12.73
N ALA A 210 2.23 21.07 -14.06
CA ALA A 210 1.66 20.05 -14.95
C ALA A 210 2.44 18.72 -14.85
N THR A 211 3.77 18.80 -14.80
CA THR A 211 4.65 17.63 -14.70
C THR A 211 4.63 17.02 -13.30
N SER A 212 4.81 17.84 -12.26
CA SER A 212 4.83 17.44 -10.85
C SER A 212 3.55 16.70 -10.45
N ARG A 213 2.37 17.21 -10.83
CA ARG A 213 1.09 16.55 -10.54
C ARG A 213 1.00 15.14 -11.16
N SER A 214 1.45 15.00 -12.39
CA SER A 214 1.45 13.71 -13.09
C SER A 214 2.39 12.70 -12.42
N VAL A 215 3.59 13.15 -12.01
CA VAL A 215 4.56 12.32 -11.28
C VAL A 215 4.06 11.96 -9.89
N LYS A 216 3.45 12.91 -9.16
CA LYS A 216 2.87 12.66 -7.82
C LYS A 216 1.71 11.66 -7.89
N ARG A 217 0.92 11.69 -8.97
CA ARG A 217 -0.11 10.68 -9.22
C ARG A 217 0.50 9.29 -9.44
N LEU A 218 1.58 9.20 -10.21
CA LEU A 218 2.31 7.94 -10.43
C LEU A 218 2.84 7.37 -9.11
N GLU A 219 3.52 8.19 -8.30
CA GLU A 219 4.00 7.82 -6.97
C GLU A 219 2.87 7.24 -6.11
N GLY A 220 1.74 7.93 -6.06
CA GLY A 220 0.57 7.49 -5.30
C GLY A 220 0.02 6.12 -5.73
N VAL A 221 0.05 5.78 -7.03
CA VAL A 221 -0.38 4.47 -7.53
C VAL A 221 0.63 3.36 -7.17
N THR A 222 1.93 3.66 -7.27
CA THR A 222 3.00 2.67 -6.99
C THR A 222 3.16 2.34 -5.51
N ARG A 223 2.70 3.23 -4.60
CA ARG A 223 2.78 3.03 -3.14
C ARG A 223 1.81 1.97 -2.61
N LEU A 224 0.64 1.81 -3.24
CA LEU A 224 -0.42 0.92 -2.75
C LEU A 224 -0.02 -0.58 -2.78
N PRO A 225 0.56 -1.13 -3.86
CA PRO A 225 1.03 -2.52 -3.90
C PRO A 225 2.00 -2.90 -2.78
N VAL A 226 2.86 -1.97 -2.34
CA VAL A 226 3.83 -2.22 -1.25
C VAL A 226 3.10 -2.51 0.07
N PHE A 227 2.09 -1.70 0.42
CA PHE A 227 1.30 -1.92 1.64
C PHE A 227 0.40 -3.16 1.55
N ALA A 228 -0.21 -3.38 0.38
CA ALA A 228 -0.99 -4.57 0.08
C ALA A 228 -0.18 -5.85 0.30
N HIS A 229 1.01 -5.92 -0.31
CA HIS A 229 1.91 -7.06 -0.20
C HIS A 229 2.37 -7.28 1.25
N LEU A 230 2.71 -6.21 1.97
CA LEU A 230 3.09 -6.28 3.39
C LEU A 230 1.94 -6.77 4.28
N SER A 231 0.73 -6.26 4.08
CA SER A 231 -0.48 -6.70 4.81
C SER A 231 -0.80 -8.17 4.55
N ALA A 232 -0.70 -8.61 3.29
CA ALA A 232 -0.89 -10.01 2.89
C ALA A 232 0.17 -10.92 3.53
N THR A 233 1.45 -10.50 3.52
CA THR A 233 2.57 -11.24 4.11
C THR A 233 2.40 -11.42 5.62
N LEU A 234 1.98 -10.37 6.34
CA LEU A 234 1.75 -10.44 7.79
C LEU A 234 0.61 -11.40 8.15
N GLN A 235 -0.47 -11.42 7.36
CA GLN A 235 -1.60 -12.36 7.57
C GLN A 235 -1.21 -13.80 7.23
N GLY A 236 -0.41 -14.01 6.19
CA GLY A 236 0.00 -15.32 5.70
C GLY A 236 1.31 -15.87 6.29
N LEU A 237 1.86 -15.25 7.34
CA LEU A 237 3.24 -15.50 7.79
C LEU A 237 3.52 -16.97 8.12
N SER A 238 2.59 -17.66 8.78
CA SER A 238 2.69 -19.09 9.10
C SER A 238 2.74 -19.96 7.84
N THR A 239 1.95 -19.60 6.83
CA THR A 239 1.89 -20.28 5.53
C THR A 239 3.21 -20.11 4.80
N ILE A 240 3.71 -18.88 4.69
CA ILE A 240 4.96 -18.55 3.98
C ILE A 240 6.14 -19.34 4.56
N ARG A 241 6.27 -19.37 5.88
CA ARG A 241 7.32 -20.12 6.59
C ARG A 241 7.19 -21.63 6.44
N ALA A 242 5.96 -22.15 6.40
CA ALA A 242 5.74 -23.58 6.17
C ALA A 242 6.22 -24.01 4.78
N PHE A 243 5.93 -23.21 3.74
CA PHE A 243 6.31 -23.52 2.37
C PHE A 243 7.76 -23.15 2.00
N GLY A 244 8.51 -22.48 2.89
CA GLY A 244 9.87 -22.00 2.60
C GLY A 244 9.91 -21.01 1.44
N ALA A 245 8.86 -20.20 1.29
CA ALA A 245 8.66 -19.30 0.16
C ALA A 245 9.15 -17.86 0.42
N GLU A 246 9.95 -17.64 1.48
CA GLU A 246 10.39 -16.31 1.90
C GLU A 246 11.14 -15.59 0.78
N ALA A 247 12.09 -16.26 0.13
CA ALA A 247 12.91 -15.66 -0.93
C ALA A 247 12.08 -15.15 -2.12
N ILE A 248 11.00 -15.86 -2.48
CA ILE A 248 10.12 -15.49 -3.61
C ILE A 248 9.35 -14.22 -3.25
N LEU A 249 8.75 -14.18 -2.06
CA LEU A 249 8.00 -13.01 -1.60
C LEU A 249 8.91 -11.80 -1.33
N THR A 250 10.14 -12.02 -0.87
CA THR A 250 11.13 -10.94 -0.74
C THR A 250 11.43 -10.33 -2.11
N MET A 251 11.72 -11.16 -3.12
CA MET A 251 11.97 -10.66 -4.47
C MET A 251 10.76 -9.92 -5.06
N GLU A 252 9.54 -10.38 -4.80
CA GLU A 252 8.33 -9.70 -5.24
C GLU A 252 8.14 -8.35 -4.54
N PHE A 253 8.42 -8.30 -3.22
CA PHE A 253 8.41 -7.05 -2.45
C PHE A 253 9.47 -6.05 -2.94
N ASP A 254 10.69 -6.52 -3.18
CA ASP A 254 11.79 -5.70 -3.70
C ASP A 254 11.40 -5.08 -5.05
N ASN A 255 10.75 -5.83 -5.94
CA ASN A 255 10.25 -5.30 -7.21
C ASN A 255 9.18 -4.20 -7.05
N TYR A 256 8.24 -4.36 -6.11
CA TYR A 256 7.29 -3.27 -5.81
C TYR A 256 7.99 -2.05 -5.22
N GLN A 257 8.98 -2.26 -4.36
CA GLN A 257 9.77 -1.20 -3.75
C GLN A 257 10.63 -0.46 -4.78
N ASP A 258 11.24 -1.16 -5.73
CA ASP A 258 12.02 -0.56 -6.82
C ASP A 258 11.16 0.34 -7.70
N ILE A 259 9.96 -0.12 -8.06
CA ILE A 259 9.00 0.68 -8.85
C ILE A 259 8.60 1.94 -8.07
N HIS A 260 8.24 1.82 -6.78
CA HIS A 260 7.91 2.98 -5.94
C HIS A 260 9.09 3.94 -5.78
N SER A 261 10.28 3.41 -5.51
CA SER A 261 11.52 4.18 -5.34
C SER A 261 11.89 4.93 -6.61
N SER A 262 11.70 4.31 -7.78
CA SER A 262 11.95 4.97 -9.07
C SER A 262 10.98 6.14 -9.30
N ALA A 263 9.69 5.98 -8.98
CA ALA A 263 8.70 7.05 -9.09
C ALA A 263 8.99 8.20 -8.11
N TRP A 264 9.38 7.88 -6.88
CA TRP A 264 9.79 8.86 -5.87
C TRP A 264 11.06 9.61 -6.29
N TYR A 265 12.04 8.91 -6.86
CA TYR A 265 13.26 9.54 -7.37
C TYR A 265 12.98 10.51 -8.52
N ILE A 266 12.06 10.18 -9.43
CA ILE A 266 11.62 11.09 -10.50
C ILE A 266 10.97 12.35 -9.91
N PHE A 267 10.18 12.21 -8.85
CA PHE A 267 9.58 13.35 -8.15
C PHE A 267 10.65 14.29 -7.56
N ILE A 268 11.59 13.74 -6.78
CA ILE A 268 12.70 14.51 -6.20
C ILE A 268 13.51 15.19 -7.31
N SER A 269 13.90 14.43 -8.34
CA SER A 269 14.73 14.94 -9.44
C SER A 269 14.05 16.08 -10.20
N THR A 270 12.72 16.00 -10.39
CA THR A 270 11.93 17.05 -11.03
C THR A 270 11.90 18.32 -10.18
N SER A 271 11.72 18.20 -8.86
CA SER A 271 11.74 19.33 -7.92
C SER A 271 13.13 20.00 -7.86
N LEU A 272 14.19 19.21 -7.84
CA LEU A 272 15.57 19.70 -7.88
C LEU A 272 15.89 20.42 -9.19
N ALA A 273 15.51 19.85 -10.34
CA ALA A 273 15.71 20.46 -11.64
C ALA A 273 14.97 21.81 -11.75
N PHE A 274 13.72 21.87 -11.27
CA PHE A 274 12.96 23.12 -11.21
C PHE A 274 13.65 24.17 -10.34
N GLY A 275 14.12 23.76 -9.15
CA GLY A 275 14.90 24.62 -8.27
C GLY A 275 16.16 25.17 -8.94
N PHE A 276 16.94 24.32 -9.60
CA PHE A 276 18.14 24.71 -10.32
C PHE A 276 17.87 25.73 -11.43
N TRP A 277 16.81 25.54 -12.21
CA TRP A 277 16.44 26.51 -13.26
C TRP A 277 15.98 27.85 -12.68
N LEU A 278 15.22 27.86 -11.58
CA LEU A 278 14.87 29.10 -10.88
C LEU A 278 16.13 29.85 -10.42
N ASP A 279 17.12 29.12 -9.92
CA ASP A 279 18.38 29.69 -9.44
C ASP A 279 19.19 30.34 -10.57
N ILE A 280 19.22 29.73 -11.77
CA ILE A 280 19.84 30.33 -12.97
C ILE A 280 19.20 31.68 -13.31
N PHE A 281 17.88 31.76 -13.35
CA PHE A 281 17.17 32.99 -13.68
C PHE A 281 17.35 34.07 -12.60
N CYS A 282 17.41 33.69 -11.32
CA CYS A 282 17.74 34.62 -10.23
C CYS A 282 19.15 35.22 -10.37
N VAL A 283 20.15 34.42 -10.75
CA VAL A 283 21.51 34.92 -11.01
C VAL A 283 21.52 35.89 -12.20
N LEU A 284 20.81 35.56 -13.28
CA LEU A 284 20.65 36.46 -14.43
C LEU A 284 20.00 37.79 -14.03
N TYR A 285 18.98 37.76 -13.17
CA TYR A 285 18.35 38.98 -12.65
C TYR A 285 19.29 39.83 -11.80
N ILE A 286 20.00 39.24 -10.84
CA ILE A 286 20.97 39.97 -10.02
C ILE A 286 22.05 40.60 -10.91
N THR A 287 22.50 39.87 -11.94
CA THR A 287 23.48 40.38 -12.91
C THR A 287 22.92 41.56 -13.71
N LEU A 288 21.66 41.51 -14.13
CA LEU A 288 21.00 42.61 -14.85
C LEU A 288 20.80 43.84 -13.95
N VAL A 289 20.37 43.65 -12.71
CA VAL A 289 20.16 44.74 -11.75
C VAL A 289 21.48 45.43 -11.42
N THR A 290 22.53 44.66 -11.12
CA THR A 290 23.87 45.19 -10.81
C THR A 290 24.47 45.95 -12.00
N LEU A 291 24.33 45.42 -13.22
CA LEU A 291 24.78 46.10 -14.44
C LEU A 291 23.97 47.38 -14.73
N SER A 292 22.66 47.39 -14.45
CA SER A 292 21.82 48.57 -14.61
C SER A 292 22.30 49.73 -13.73
N PHE A 293 22.74 49.47 -12.50
CA PHE A 293 23.28 50.50 -11.62
C PHE A 293 24.62 51.04 -12.12
N LEU A 294 25.50 50.16 -12.63
CA LEU A 294 26.79 50.56 -13.20
C LEU A 294 26.63 51.44 -14.46
N VAL A 295 25.65 51.14 -15.32
CA VAL A 295 25.38 51.94 -16.52
C VAL A 295 24.75 53.29 -16.14
N LEU A 296 23.84 53.33 -15.16
CA LEU A 296 23.21 54.57 -14.71
C LEU A 296 24.21 55.55 -14.07
N ASP A 297 25.16 55.04 -13.30
CA ASP A 297 26.22 55.85 -12.67
C ASP A 297 27.12 56.56 -13.71
N ASN A 298 27.32 55.95 -14.88
CA ASN A 298 28.06 56.59 -15.98
C ASN A 298 27.29 57.76 -16.63
N TYR A 299 25.96 57.81 -16.50
CA TYR A 299 25.11 58.88 -17.07
C TYR A 299 24.80 59.98 -16.05
N SER A 300 24.63 59.65 -14.77
CA SER A 300 24.45 60.64 -13.71
C SER A 300 25.81 60.99 -13.10
N GLN A 301 26.34 62.19 -13.36
CA GLN A 301 27.59 62.70 -12.76
C GLN A 301 27.63 62.58 -11.23
N GLY A 302 28.02 61.41 -10.69
CA GLY A 302 28.41 61.19 -9.30
C GLY A 302 27.39 61.56 -8.22
N SER A 303 26.08 61.60 -8.52
CA SER A 303 25.04 62.00 -7.57
C SER A 303 24.06 60.89 -7.18
N MET A 304 24.43 59.62 -7.36
CA MET A 304 23.73 58.51 -6.69
C MET A 304 24.37 58.31 -5.33
N ASP A 305 23.56 58.37 -4.27
CA ASP A 305 24.01 58.06 -2.92
C ASP A 305 24.28 56.55 -2.82
N ASP A 306 25.55 56.19 -2.60
CA ASP A 306 26.07 54.82 -2.54
C ASP A 306 25.23 53.90 -1.62
N GLY A 307 24.61 54.48 -0.59
CA GLY A 307 23.69 53.78 0.31
C GLY A 307 22.45 53.18 -0.39
N PHE A 308 21.88 53.87 -1.38
CA PHE A 308 20.70 53.39 -2.11
C PHE A 308 21.04 52.26 -3.08
N VAL A 309 22.23 52.28 -3.70
CA VAL A 309 22.69 51.21 -4.58
C VAL A 309 22.89 49.92 -3.78
N CYS A 310 23.54 50.01 -2.61
CA CYS A 310 23.71 48.88 -1.70
C CYS A 310 22.36 48.33 -1.22
N LEU A 311 21.44 49.21 -0.83
CA LEU A 311 20.09 48.83 -0.44
C LEU A 311 19.36 48.08 -1.56
N ALA A 312 19.39 48.58 -2.79
CA ALA A 312 18.69 47.95 -3.91
C ALA A 312 19.26 46.58 -4.30
N ILE A 313 20.59 46.40 -4.23
CA ILE A 313 21.24 45.09 -4.46
C ILE A 313 20.84 44.10 -3.36
N MET A 314 20.90 44.52 -2.09
CA MET A 314 20.53 43.65 -0.96
C MET A 314 19.05 43.23 -1.03
N GLN A 315 18.16 44.16 -1.39
CA GLN A 315 16.73 43.86 -1.58
C GLN A 315 16.48 42.97 -2.80
N SER A 316 17.25 43.12 -3.87
CA SER A 316 17.16 42.25 -5.05
C SER A 316 17.59 40.81 -4.74
N ILE A 317 18.65 40.63 -3.94
CA ILE A 317 19.07 39.32 -3.45
C ILE A 317 17.99 38.72 -2.55
N GLY A 318 17.45 39.50 -1.60
CA GLY A 318 16.35 39.09 -0.73
C GLY A 318 15.09 38.68 -1.50
N LEU A 319 14.73 39.44 -2.54
CA LEU A 319 13.61 39.12 -3.45
C LEU A 319 13.81 37.77 -4.11
N THR A 320 14.99 37.52 -4.69
CA THR A 320 15.26 36.27 -5.40
C THR A 320 15.17 35.05 -4.49
N GLY A 321 15.74 35.10 -3.28
CA GLY A 321 15.68 33.99 -2.32
C GLY A 321 14.25 33.71 -1.84
N MET A 322 13.51 34.76 -1.47
CA MET A 322 12.11 34.62 -1.04
C MET A 322 11.22 34.12 -2.17
N PHE A 323 11.46 34.56 -3.40
CA PHE A 323 10.73 34.11 -4.57
C PHE A 323 10.99 32.64 -4.89
N GLN A 324 12.26 32.20 -4.86
CA GLN A 324 12.63 30.79 -5.08
C GLN A 324 11.98 29.87 -4.05
N TRP A 325 12.14 30.20 -2.76
CA TRP A 325 11.57 29.42 -1.68
C TRP A 325 10.04 29.42 -1.75
N GLY A 326 9.45 30.59 -2.00
CA GLY A 326 8.02 30.76 -2.20
C GLY A 326 7.43 29.94 -3.34
N MET A 327 8.13 29.90 -4.47
CA MET A 327 7.71 29.14 -5.62
C MET A 327 7.73 27.63 -5.34
N ARG A 328 8.78 27.13 -4.67
CA ARG A 328 8.87 25.72 -4.26
C ARG A 328 7.79 25.35 -3.23
N GLN A 329 7.55 26.23 -2.25
CA GLN A 329 6.54 26.01 -1.21
C GLN A 329 5.11 26.02 -1.76
N SER A 330 4.79 26.96 -2.65
CA SER A 330 3.48 27.00 -3.33
C SER A 330 3.23 25.76 -4.18
N ALA A 331 4.27 25.27 -4.87
CA ALA A 331 4.22 24.03 -5.63
C ALA A 331 3.96 22.80 -4.74
N GLU A 332 4.64 22.72 -3.59
CA GLU A 332 4.44 21.61 -2.65
C GLU A 332 3.04 21.63 -2.04
N LEU A 333 2.53 22.82 -1.66
CA LEU A 333 1.16 22.97 -1.19
C LEU A 333 0.14 22.46 -2.22
N GLU A 334 0.31 22.81 -3.50
CA GLU A 334 -0.58 22.36 -4.57
C GLU A 334 -0.49 20.83 -4.79
N ASN A 335 0.71 20.25 -4.65
CA ASN A 335 0.89 18.80 -4.68
C ASN A 335 0.19 18.10 -3.50
N GLN A 336 0.26 18.67 -2.29
CA GLN A 336 -0.37 18.11 -1.08
C GLN A 336 -1.91 18.23 -1.13
N MET A 337 -2.46 19.29 -1.75
CA MET A 337 -3.90 19.46 -1.98
C MET A 337 -4.53 18.34 -2.81
N THR A 338 -3.73 17.65 -3.65
CA THR A 338 -4.20 16.47 -4.40
C THR A 338 -4.64 15.33 -3.47
N SER A 339 -4.06 15.23 -2.27
CA SER A 339 -4.48 14.24 -1.26
C SER A 339 -5.82 14.62 -0.60
N VAL A 340 -6.05 15.91 -0.38
CA VAL A 340 -7.33 16.42 0.14
C VAL A 340 -8.46 16.23 -0.86
N GLU A 341 -8.19 16.44 -2.16
CA GLU A 341 -9.16 16.15 -3.23
C GLU A 341 -9.63 14.68 -3.18
N ARG A 342 -8.71 13.73 -3.01
CA ARG A 342 -9.06 12.30 -2.83
C ARG A 342 -9.91 12.04 -1.58
N ILE A 343 -9.58 12.68 -0.46
CA ILE A 343 -10.37 12.55 0.78
C ILE A 343 -11.78 13.11 0.59
N LEU A 344 -11.92 14.23 -0.13
CA LEU A 344 -13.22 14.81 -0.45
C LEU A 344 -14.05 13.91 -1.38
N GLU A 345 -13.44 13.24 -2.36
CA GLU A 345 -14.11 12.22 -3.18
C GLU A 345 -14.72 11.10 -2.32
N TYR A 346 -14.02 10.64 -1.27
CA TYR A 346 -14.56 9.66 -0.34
C TYR A 346 -15.79 10.18 0.43
N LYS A 347 -15.85 11.48 0.76
CA LYS A 347 -17.03 12.08 1.41
C LYS A 347 -18.28 12.03 0.51
N TYR A 348 -18.11 12.22 -0.80
CA TYR A 348 -19.21 12.13 -1.77
C TYR A 348 -19.65 10.69 -2.02
N LEU A 349 -18.72 9.72 -1.99
CA LEU A 349 -19.04 8.28 -2.04
C LEU A 349 -19.81 7.80 -0.79
N THR A 350 -19.50 8.33 0.40
CA THR A 350 -20.27 8.00 1.62
C THR A 350 -21.72 8.46 1.53
N ASN A 351 -22.02 9.55 0.83
CA ASN A 351 -23.40 9.97 0.56
C ASN A 351 -24.14 9.05 -0.43
N PHE A 352 -23.44 8.23 -1.20
CA PHE A 352 -24.03 7.23 -2.09
C PHE A 352 -24.08 5.82 -1.47
N LEU A 353 -23.28 5.55 -0.43
CA LEU A 353 -23.17 4.25 0.25
C LEU A 353 -24.04 4.10 1.52
N ILE A 354 -24.88 5.08 1.86
CA ILE A 354 -25.84 4.97 3.00
C ILE A 354 -27.16 4.26 2.61
N SER A 355 -27.33 3.85 1.35
CA SER A 355 -28.47 3.02 0.95
C SER A 355 -27.99 1.70 0.36
N LEU A 356 -27.65 0.72 1.20
CA LEU A 356 -28.05 -0.68 1.00
C LEU A 356 -27.67 -1.58 2.21
N ILE A 357 -28.69 -2.27 2.72
CA ILE A 357 -28.69 -3.55 3.46
C ILE A 357 -28.57 -3.48 4.99
N PHE A 358 -29.76 -3.38 5.61
CA PHE A 358 -30.12 -4.05 6.87
C PHE A 358 -29.93 -5.57 6.77
N ILE A 359 -29.46 -6.23 7.84
CA ILE A 359 -30.05 -7.41 8.53
C ILE A 359 -29.07 -7.92 9.61
N THR A 360 -29.56 -7.96 10.86
CA THR A 360 -29.16 -8.86 11.97
C THR A 360 -30.46 -9.52 12.49
N PRO A 361 -30.51 -10.58 13.35
CA PRO A 361 -29.46 -11.28 14.12
C PRO A 361 -29.57 -12.85 14.20
N ARG A 362 -28.50 -13.57 14.58
CA ARG A 362 -28.48 -14.72 15.56
C ARG A 362 -27.10 -15.41 15.68
N ARG A 363 -26.74 -15.79 16.92
CA ARG A 363 -25.54 -16.51 17.37
C ARG A 363 -25.56 -18.00 16.95
N VAL A 364 -24.40 -18.65 16.79
CA VAL A 364 -23.85 -19.73 17.66
C VAL A 364 -22.34 -19.88 17.40
N LEU A 365 -21.58 -19.97 18.49
CA LEU A 365 -20.18 -20.38 18.58
C LEU A 365 -20.12 -21.37 19.75
N ILE A 366 -19.60 -22.58 19.58
CA ILE A 366 -19.12 -23.40 20.71
C ILE A 366 -17.86 -24.18 20.31
N PHE A 367 -16.76 -23.71 20.90
CA PHE A 367 -15.55 -24.42 21.28
C PHE A 367 -15.87 -25.51 22.33
N ILE A 368 -15.18 -26.65 22.30
CA ILE A 368 -15.10 -27.53 23.48
C ILE A 368 -13.71 -27.37 24.11
N HIS A 369 -13.64 -26.45 25.10
CA HIS A 369 -12.73 -26.51 26.24
C HIS A 369 -13.50 -27.12 27.41
N PRO A 370 -12.92 -28.04 28.21
CA PRO A 370 -13.62 -28.67 29.33
C PRO A 370 -13.63 -27.71 30.52
N ASP A 371 -14.60 -26.80 30.57
CA ASP A 371 -14.95 -26.07 31.80
C ASP A 371 -16.46 -25.90 32.01
N ARG A 372 -17.28 -26.75 31.39
CA ARG A 372 -18.65 -26.99 31.85
C ARG A 372 -18.93 -28.49 31.83
N THR A 373 -18.99 -29.05 33.03
CA THR A 373 -19.81 -30.21 33.42
C THR A 373 -20.20 -31.16 32.28
N ILE A 374 -19.40 -32.21 32.10
CA ILE A 374 -19.91 -33.48 31.59
C ILE A 374 -20.83 -34.03 32.69
N HIS A 375 -22.11 -33.71 32.61
CA HIS A 375 -23.15 -34.50 33.25
C HIS A 375 -24.18 -34.86 32.20
N GLY A 376 -24.28 -36.16 31.92
CA GLY A 376 -25.36 -36.76 31.16
C GLY A 376 -25.05 -37.12 29.72
N TYR A 377 -24.08 -38.01 29.47
CA TYR A 377 -24.10 -38.90 28.28
C TYR A 377 -23.38 -40.24 28.53
N PHE A 378 -23.45 -40.71 29.78
CA PHE A 378 -23.21 -42.09 30.16
C PHE A 378 -24.27 -42.44 31.21
N GLU A 379 -25.48 -42.76 30.78
CA GLU A 379 -26.39 -43.69 31.46
C GLU A 379 -27.68 -43.90 30.64
N LYS A 380 -27.98 -45.19 30.38
CA LYS A 380 -29.19 -45.78 29.76
C LYS A 380 -29.33 -45.56 28.24
N HIS A 381 -29.34 -46.56 27.37
CA HIS A 381 -29.58 -48.00 27.48
C HIS A 381 -28.67 -48.76 26.50
#